data_AF-A0A7S3CGJ3-F1
#
_entry.id   AF-A0A7S3CGJ3-F1
#
_cell.length_a   1.000
_cell.length_b   1.000
_cell.length_c   1.000
_cell.angle_alpha   90.00
_cell.angle_beta   90.00
_cell.angle_gamma   90.00
#
_symmetry.space_group_name_H-M   'P 1'
#
loop_
_entity.id
_entity.type
_entity.pdbx_description
1 polymer ?
#
loop_
_entity_poly.entity_id
_entity_poly.type
_entity_poly.pdbx_seq_one_letter_code
_entity_poly.pdbx_strand_id
1 'polypeptide(L)'
;MSKSDEGRLYMDLAARVDEAITFMEACGVGSESSVMSTTDFYVSHEALLLEYESALTREDSTTGLWYDCSAHLVWVGERTRQLDHAHMEFLRGVGNPLGIKISQKADPAELIEL
;
A
#
# COMPACT_ATOMS: atom_id res chain seq x y z
N MET A 1 7.01 -28.46 1.88
CA MET A 1 7.18 -27.41 0.87
C MET A 1 8.24 -27.76 -0.19
N SER A 2 9.29 -28.53 0.10
CA SER A 2 10.36 -28.88 -0.86
C SER A 2 10.03 -29.89 -1.99
N LYS A 3 8.75 -30.24 -2.18
CA LYS A 3 8.35 -31.28 -3.15
C LYS A 3 8.21 -30.78 -4.59
N SER A 4 8.35 -29.48 -4.81
CA SER A 4 8.44 -28.87 -6.15
C SER A 4 9.74 -28.08 -6.28
N ASP A 5 10.10 -27.74 -7.51
CA ASP A 5 11.30 -26.96 -7.82
C ASP A 5 11.20 -25.54 -7.23
N GLU A 6 10.03 -24.92 -7.29
CA GLU A 6 9.74 -23.62 -6.67
C GLU A 6 9.86 -23.69 -5.15
N GLY A 7 9.39 -24.81 -4.57
CA GLY A 7 9.54 -25.08 -3.15
C GLY A 7 11.00 -25.18 -2.72
N ARG A 8 11.89 -25.75 -3.55
CA ARG A 8 13.33 -25.79 -3.28
C ARG A 8 13.96 -24.39 -3.34
N LEU A 9 13.59 -23.59 -4.34
CA LEU A 9 14.08 -22.21 -4.48
C LEU A 9 13.65 -21.32 -3.29
N TYR A 10 12.40 -21.44 -2.86
CA TYR A 10 11.92 -20.73 -1.68
C TYR A 10 12.69 -21.13 -0.42
N MET A 11 12.95 -22.43 -0.22
CA MET A 11 13.70 -22.92 0.94
C MET A 11 15.16 -22.47 0.95
N ASP A 12 15.81 -22.37 -0.22
CA ASP A 12 17.16 -21.81 -0.33
C ASP A 12 17.20 -20.34 0.08
N LEU A 13 16.22 -19.54 -0.39
CA LEU A 13 16.08 -18.15 0.04
C LEU A 13 15.82 -18.04 1.54
N ALA A 14 14.92 -18.86 2.08
CA ALA A 14 14.59 -18.86 3.50
C ALA A 14 15.82 -19.22 4.36
N ALA A 15 16.64 -20.18 3.93
CA ALA A 15 17.89 -20.54 4.62
C ALA A 15 18.88 -19.37 4.66
N ARG A 16 19.01 -18.63 3.56
CA ARG A 16 19.87 -17.43 3.52
C ARG A 16 19.36 -16.29 4.41
N VAL A 17 18.04 -16.15 4.55
CA VAL A 17 17.43 -15.20 5.50
C VAL A 17 17.72 -15.62 6.93
N ASP A 18 17.60 -16.92 7.25
CA ASP A 18 17.91 -17.48 8.56
C ASP A 18 19.38 -17.26 8.97
N GLU A 19 20.32 -17.47 8.03
CA GLU A 19 21.74 -17.14 8.23
C GLU A 19 21.96 -15.66 8.55
N ALA A 20 21.27 -14.75 7.84
CA ALA A 20 21.36 -13.32 8.07
C ALA A 20 20.78 -12.91 9.43
N ILE A 21 19.65 -13.49 9.83
CA ILE A 21 19.05 -13.26 11.16
C ILE A 21 20.00 -13.74 12.26
N THR A 22 20.56 -14.94 12.12
CA THR A 22 21.55 -15.49 13.07
C THR A 22 22.77 -14.58 13.18
N PHE A 23 23.23 -13.99 12.07
CA PHE A 23 24.32 -13.02 12.10
C PHE A 23 23.96 -11.74 12.88
N MET A 24 22.74 -11.22 12.71
CA MET A 24 22.27 -10.06 13.48
C MET A 24 22.19 -10.37 14.98
N GLU A 25 21.73 -11.58 15.35
CA GLU A 25 21.72 -12.04 16.74
C GLU A 25 23.14 -12.10 17.32
N ALA A 26 24.10 -12.66 16.57
CA ALA A 26 25.50 -12.69 16.98
C ALA A 26 26.13 -11.29 17.14
N CYS A 27 25.62 -10.29 16.41
CA CYS A 27 25.99 -8.87 16.57
C CYS A 27 25.27 -8.15 17.73
N GLY A 28 24.39 -8.84 18.47
CA GLY A 28 23.66 -8.30 19.62
C GLY A 28 22.28 -7.72 19.29
N VAL A 29 21.76 -7.94 18.07
CA VAL A 29 20.39 -7.56 17.68
C VAL A 29 19.53 -8.82 17.65
N GLY A 30 19.00 -9.18 18.82
CA GLY A 30 18.19 -10.38 19.03
C GLY A 30 16.68 -10.18 18.93
N SER A 31 15.94 -11.26 19.13
CA SER A 31 14.47 -11.31 19.16
C SER A 31 13.81 -10.38 20.19
N GLU A 32 14.53 -10.00 21.24
CA GLU A 32 14.11 -9.01 22.24
C GLU A 32 13.98 -7.59 21.64
N SER A 33 14.59 -7.33 20.48
CA SER A 33 14.42 -6.08 19.74
C SER A 33 13.08 -6.08 19.02
N SER A 34 12.28 -5.02 19.19
CA SER A 34 11.01 -4.86 18.46
C SER A 34 11.21 -4.88 16.94
N VAL A 35 12.38 -4.43 16.46
CA VAL A 35 12.76 -4.46 15.04
C VAL A 35 12.81 -5.88 14.48
N MET A 36 13.08 -6.88 15.31
CA MET A 36 13.16 -8.29 14.92
C MET A 36 11.83 -9.04 15.01
N SER A 37 10.84 -8.49 15.73
CA SER A 37 9.60 -9.19 16.09
C SER A 37 8.32 -8.49 15.63
N THR A 38 8.44 -7.30 15.04
CA THR A 38 7.29 -6.51 14.55
C THR A 38 7.50 -6.07 13.11
N THR A 39 6.39 -5.80 12.43
CA THR A 39 6.37 -5.21 11.09
C THR A 39 5.15 -4.29 11.01
N ASP A 40 5.26 -3.21 10.25
CA ASP A 40 4.10 -2.41 9.92
C ASP A 40 3.27 -3.14 8.86
N PHE A 41 1.94 -3.09 9.02
CA PHE A 41 0.99 -3.65 8.05
C PHE A 41 -0.06 -2.61 7.73
N TYR A 42 -0.26 -2.37 6.42
CA TYR A 42 -1.17 -1.37 5.91
C TYR A 42 -2.25 -2.02 5.05
N VAL A 43 -3.44 -1.42 5.06
CA VAL A 43 -4.59 -1.84 4.26
C VAL A 43 -4.88 -0.85 3.15
N SER A 44 -5.34 -1.36 2.00
CA SER A 44 -5.75 -0.56 0.85
C SER A 44 -6.90 -1.19 0.09
N HIS A 45 -7.69 -0.35 -0.60
CA HIS A 45 -8.74 -0.77 -1.51
C HIS A 45 -9.01 0.29 -2.61
N GLU A 46 -9.86 -0.08 -3.58
CA GLU A 46 -10.35 0.85 -4.59
C GLU A 46 -11.42 1.74 -3.99
N ALA A 47 -11.22 3.05 -3.98
CA ALA A 47 -12.19 4.04 -3.50
C ALA A 47 -13.41 4.11 -4.45
N LEU A 48 -14.20 3.05 -4.51
CA LEU A 48 -15.19 2.85 -5.57
C LEU A 48 -16.56 3.42 -5.18
N LEU A 49 -17.02 3.14 -3.96
CA LEU A 49 -18.33 3.55 -3.45
C LEU A 49 -18.19 4.83 -2.64
N LEU A 50 -18.34 5.98 -3.29
CA LEU A 50 -18.00 7.28 -2.69
C LEU A 50 -18.86 7.65 -1.47
N GLU A 51 -20.07 7.12 -1.35
CA GLU A 51 -20.89 7.27 -0.14
C GLU A 51 -20.24 6.58 1.08
N TYR A 52 -19.57 5.45 0.87
CA TYR A 52 -18.82 4.76 1.92
C TYR A 52 -17.54 5.52 2.27
N GLU A 53 -16.77 5.92 1.26
CA GLU A 53 -15.50 6.63 1.47
C GLU A 53 -15.72 7.99 2.14
N SER A 54 -16.71 8.77 1.68
CA SER A 54 -17.05 10.07 2.28
C SER A 54 -17.54 9.94 3.73
N ALA A 55 -18.28 8.87 4.07
CA ALA A 55 -18.73 8.64 5.44
C ALA A 55 -17.57 8.29 6.41
N LEU A 56 -16.47 7.73 5.88
CA LEU A 56 -15.27 7.39 6.63
C LEU A 56 -14.16 8.44 6.55
N THR A 57 -14.35 9.49 5.76
CA THR A 57 -13.41 10.60 5.65
C THR A 57 -13.48 11.49 6.89
N ARG A 58 -12.32 11.82 7.47
CA ARG A 58 -12.16 12.59 8.71
C ARG A 58 -11.12 13.69 8.55
N GLU A 59 -11.33 14.79 9.26
CA GLU A 59 -10.31 15.83 9.42
C GLU A 59 -9.32 15.41 10.50
N ASP A 60 -8.03 15.44 10.17
CA ASP A 60 -6.96 15.18 11.12
C ASP A 60 -6.86 16.32 12.13
N SER A 61 -6.92 15.99 13.41
CA SER A 61 -6.94 16.96 14.52
C SER A 61 -5.66 17.79 14.69
N THR A 62 -4.56 17.38 14.04
CA THR A 62 -3.25 18.05 14.20
C THR A 62 -2.90 18.96 13.02
N THR A 63 -3.35 18.61 11.82
CA THR A 63 -3.01 19.30 10.56
C THR A 63 -4.20 20.01 9.93
N GLY A 64 -5.44 19.63 10.27
CA GLY A 64 -6.65 20.10 9.59
C GLY A 64 -6.83 19.56 8.16
N LEU A 65 -6.00 18.59 7.75
CA LEU A 65 -6.13 17.92 6.46
C LEU A 65 -7.16 16.81 6.53
N TRP A 66 -7.83 16.54 5.42
CA TRP A 66 -8.80 15.46 5.32
C TRP A 66 -8.13 14.15 4.92
N TYR A 67 -8.52 13.05 5.54
CA TYR A 67 -8.07 11.71 5.23
C TYR A 67 -9.26 10.78 5.10
N ASP A 68 -9.28 9.96 4.07
CA ASP A 68 -10.17 8.81 4.00
C ASP A 68 -9.66 7.75 5.00
N CYS A 69 -10.35 7.60 6.14
CA CYS A 69 -9.96 6.64 7.18
C CYS A 69 -10.54 5.23 6.93
N SER A 70 -11.05 4.94 5.73
CA SER A 70 -11.45 3.59 5.33
C SER A 70 -10.23 2.68 5.10
N ALA A 71 -9.09 3.26 4.67
CA ALA A 71 -7.83 2.56 4.42
C ALA A 71 -6.61 3.48 4.63
N HIS A 72 -5.40 2.92 4.56
CA HIS A 72 -4.18 3.73 4.62
C HIS A 72 -3.86 4.32 3.25
N LEU A 73 -3.90 3.49 2.20
CA LEU A 73 -3.79 3.89 0.80
C LEU A 73 -5.10 3.57 0.10
N VAL A 74 -5.60 4.49 -0.71
CA VAL A 74 -6.76 4.27 -1.57
C VAL A 74 -6.38 4.51 -3.02
N TRP A 75 -7.05 3.83 -3.95
CA TRP A 75 -6.76 4.01 -5.37
C TRP A 75 -8.03 4.20 -6.20
N VAL A 76 -7.89 4.81 -7.38
CA VAL A 76 -8.91 4.84 -8.43
C VAL A 76 -8.63 3.80 -9.51
N GLY A 77 -9.68 3.14 -9.97
CA GLY A 77 -9.61 2.14 -11.01
C GLY A 77 -9.52 2.74 -12.41
N GLU A 78 -9.13 1.92 -13.38
CA GLU A 78 -9.03 2.33 -14.80
C GLU A 78 -10.35 2.87 -15.36
N ARG A 79 -11.50 2.44 -14.81
CA ARG A 79 -12.84 2.85 -15.27
C ARG A 79 -13.39 4.07 -14.56
N THR A 80 -12.72 4.55 -13.52
CA THR A 80 -13.15 5.64 -12.64
C THR A 80 -12.10 6.75 -12.51
N ARG A 81 -11.04 6.73 -13.33
CA ARG A 81 -9.94 7.71 -13.31
C ARG A 81 -10.11 8.88 -14.28
N GLN A 82 -11.34 9.17 -14.72
CA GLN A 82 -11.57 10.32 -15.60
C GLN A 82 -11.33 11.62 -14.81
N LEU A 83 -10.52 12.53 -15.37
CA LEU A 83 -10.07 13.76 -14.69
C LEU A 83 -11.20 14.64 -14.17
N ASP A 84 -12.34 14.65 -14.87
CA ASP A 84 -13.51 15.47 -14.57
C ASP A 84 -14.59 14.72 -13.77
N HIS A 85 -14.27 13.54 -13.23
CA HIS A 85 -15.22 12.71 -12.48
C HIS A 85 -15.03 12.75 -10.95
N ALA A 86 -16.09 12.37 -10.24
CA ALA A 86 -16.20 12.44 -8.78
C ALA A 86 -15.10 11.69 -8.03
N HIS A 87 -14.61 10.57 -8.56
CA HIS A 87 -13.53 9.79 -7.97
C HIS A 87 -12.20 10.55 -7.91
N MET A 88 -11.84 11.25 -8.99
CA MET A 88 -10.64 12.09 -9.03
C MET A 88 -10.79 13.30 -8.11
N GLU A 89 -11.97 13.93 -8.09
CA GLU A 89 -12.23 15.05 -7.19
C GLU A 89 -12.18 14.62 -5.70
N PHE A 90 -12.72 13.44 -5.37
CA PHE A 90 -12.64 12.88 -4.03
C PHE A 90 -11.18 12.65 -3.61
N LEU A 91 -10.39 11.97 -4.45
CA LEU A 91 -8.98 11.71 -4.19
C LEU A 91 -8.13 12.99 -4.09
N ARG A 92 -8.45 14.02 -4.90
CA ARG A 92 -7.80 15.34 -4.84
C ARG A 92 -7.94 16.01 -3.47
N GLY A 93 -9.01 15.69 -2.74
CA GLY A 93 -9.34 16.28 -1.45
C GLY A 93 -8.76 15.57 -0.22
N VAL A 94 -8.24 14.35 -0.36
CA VAL A 94 -7.75 13.55 0.78
C VAL A 94 -6.22 13.46 0.80
N GLY A 95 -5.64 13.38 2.00
CA GLY A 95 -4.21 13.37 2.26
C GLY A 95 -3.57 11.98 2.31
N ASN A 96 -4.33 10.92 2.04
CA ASN A 96 -3.80 9.55 1.95
C ASN A 96 -2.74 9.45 0.85
N PRO A 97 -1.79 8.50 0.93
CA PRO A 97 -1.13 7.98 -0.26
C PRO A 97 -2.16 7.49 -1.27
N LEU A 98 -2.00 7.88 -2.53
CA LEU A 98 -2.96 7.61 -3.59
C LEU A 98 -2.38 6.67 -4.64
N GLY A 99 -3.24 5.80 -5.18
CA GLY A 99 -2.95 5.00 -6.37
C GLY A 99 -3.87 5.36 -7.53
N ILE A 100 -3.35 5.23 -8.76
CA ILE A 100 -4.17 5.30 -9.98
C ILE A 100 -3.84 4.06 -10.82
N LYS A 101 -4.84 3.24 -11.14
CA LYS A 101 -4.64 2.13 -12.08
C LYS A 101 -4.48 2.69 -13.49
N ILE A 102 -3.33 2.43 -14.12
CA ILE A 102 -3.04 2.82 -15.50
C ILE A 102 -2.92 1.57 -16.37
N SER A 103 -3.75 1.46 -17.39
CA SER A 103 -3.64 0.41 -18.40
C SER A 103 -2.79 0.83 -19.60
N GLN A 104 -2.44 -0.14 -20.45
CA GLN A 104 -1.77 0.09 -21.73
C GLN A 104 -2.54 0.99 -22.73
N LYS A 105 -3.79 1.36 -22.41
CA LYS A 105 -4.63 2.23 -23.24
C LYS A 105 -4.51 3.70 -22.86
N ALA A 106 -3.84 4.03 -21.75
CA ALA A 106 -3.72 5.41 -21.31
C ALA A 106 -2.86 6.22 -22.28
N ASP A 107 -3.30 7.45 -22.57
CA ASP A 107 -2.50 8.43 -23.31
C ASP A 107 -1.44 9.01 -22.37
N PRO A 108 -0.14 8.95 -22.70
CA PRO A 108 0.90 9.59 -21.89
C PRO A 108 0.65 11.08 -21.60
N ALA A 109 -0.03 11.80 -22.48
CA ALA A 109 -0.39 13.20 -22.22
C ALA A 109 -1.43 13.33 -21.10
N GLU A 110 -2.47 12.49 -21.11
CA GLU A 110 -3.49 12.40 -20.05
C GLU A 110 -2.86 12.03 -18.69
N LEU A 111 -1.82 11.17 -18.69
CA LEU A 111 -1.11 10.77 -17.47
C LEU A 111 -0.37 11.91 -16.78
N ILE A 112 0.04 12.94 -17.51
CA ILE A 112 0.72 14.11 -16.94
C ILE A 112 -0.30 15.06 -16.31
N GLU A 113 -1.54 15.04 -16.80
CA GLU A 113 -2.63 15.87 -16.27
C GLU A 113 -3.29 15.27 -15.01
N LEU A 114 -3.17 13.94 -14.80
CA LEU A 114 -3.61 13.21 -13.60
C LEU A 114 -2.78 13.57 -12.36
#